data_AF-A0ABD3F230-F1
#
_entry.id   AF-A0ABD3F230-F1
#
_cell.length_a   1.000
_cell.length_b   1.000
_cell.length_c   1.000
_cell.angle_alpha   90.00
_cell.angle_beta   90.00
_cell.angle_gamma   90.00
#
_symmetry.space_group_name_H-M   'P 1'
#
loop_
_entity.id
_entity.type
_entity.pdbx_description
1 polymer ?
#
loop_
_entity_poly.entity_id
_entity_poly.type
_entity_poly.pdbx_seq_one_letter_code
_entity_poly.pdbx_strand_id
1 'polypeptide(L)'
;MIYIEYSQLTSVPLSITNLDPYYLAVTGNPISELPPEIFEIPDMLYLGIGSTLITELPRNVTNLSPLLSYIYITDTNISYFWPWIDPLVERKLDMPRPLLMGGSTYCADVEKITSGEADTFSVLPSSEYSVMLTDASEENRGILTHTVNCEISYAATFYPLALRGCKQRFAII
;
A
#
# COMPACT_ATOMS: atom_id res chain seq x y z
N MET A 1 11.17 -12.03 6.11
CA MET A 1 11.26 -10.96 5.11
C MET A 1 11.56 -11.57 3.77
N ILE A 2 10.85 -11.16 2.72
CA ILE A 2 11.09 -11.56 1.34
C ILE A 2 11.17 -10.28 0.49
N TYR A 3 12.23 -10.18 -0.30
CA TYR A 3 12.48 -9.06 -1.21
C TYR A 3 12.70 -9.61 -2.61
N ILE A 4 11.87 -9.19 -3.55
CA ILE A 4 12.00 -9.49 -4.97
C ILE A 4 11.81 -8.16 -5.69
N GLU A 5 12.80 -7.27 -5.63
CA GLU A 5 12.67 -5.90 -6.15
C GLU A 5 13.39 -5.74 -7.49
N TYR A 6 12.92 -4.80 -8.32
CA TYR A 6 13.53 -4.42 -9.61
C TYR A 6 13.92 -5.62 -10.48
N SER A 7 13.03 -6.60 -10.51
CA SER A 7 13.17 -7.81 -11.30
C SER A 7 12.14 -7.81 -12.43
N GLN A 8 12.01 -8.92 -13.16
CA GLN A 8 11.03 -9.07 -14.25
C GLN A 8 9.80 -9.87 -13.78
N LEU A 9 9.44 -9.78 -12.50
CA LEU A 9 8.31 -10.52 -11.96
C LEU A 9 7.00 -9.90 -12.48
N THR A 10 6.23 -10.65 -13.26
CA THR A 10 4.97 -10.15 -13.83
C THR A 10 3.75 -10.44 -12.95
N SER A 11 3.88 -11.35 -11.99
CA SER A 11 2.82 -11.72 -11.05
C SER A 11 3.42 -12.20 -9.73
N VAL A 12 2.71 -11.99 -8.62
CA VAL A 12 3.10 -12.53 -7.32
C VAL A 12 2.56 -13.97 -7.21
N PRO A 13 3.43 -14.99 -7.11
CA PRO A 13 2.95 -16.37 -7.02
C PRO A 13 2.23 -16.60 -5.69
N LEU A 14 1.05 -17.21 -5.73
CA LEU A 14 0.25 -17.49 -4.52
C LEU A 14 1.04 -18.29 -3.46
N SER A 15 1.99 -19.13 -3.89
CA SER A 15 2.85 -19.91 -2.99
C SER A 15 3.70 -19.06 -2.03
N ILE A 16 3.88 -17.75 -2.28
CA ILE A 16 4.58 -16.85 -1.36
C ILE A 16 3.84 -16.72 -0.01
N THR A 17 2.52 -16.87 -0.02
CA THR A 17 1.68 -16.80 1.18
C THR A 17 1.98 -17.94 2.15
N ASN A 18 2.38 -19.11 1.65
CA ASN A 18 2.76 -20.27 2.46
C ASN A 18 4.06 -20.05 3.26
N LEU A 19 4.84 -19.02 2.92
CA LEU A 19 6.06 -18.67 3.63
C LEU A 19 5.82 -17.76 4.82
N ASP A 20 4.57 -17.31 5.02
CA ASP A 20 4.12 -16.41 6.10
C ASP A 20 5.08 -15.23 6.35
N PRO A 21 5.40 -14.44 5.30
CA PRO A 21 6.37 -13.37 5.44
C PRO A 21 5.82 -12.22 6.28
N TYR A 22 6.51 -11.90 7.36
CA TYR A 22 6.21 -10.67 8.12
C TYR A 22 6.50 -9.36 7.35
N TYR A 23 7.30 -9.43 6.29
CA TYR A 23 7.65 -8.33 5.38
C TYR A 23 7.77 -8.89 3.97
N LEU A 24 7.01 -8.34 3.03
CA LEU A 24 7.06 -8.68 1.60
C LEU A 24 7.27 -7.41 0.77
N ALA A 25 8.33 -7.34 -0.02
CA ALA A 25 8.51 -6.30 -1.03
C ALA A 25 8.72 -6.89 -2.42
N VAL A 26 7.91 -6.42 -3.37
CA VAL A 26 7.98 -6.73 -4.80
C VAL A 26 8.13 -5.46 -5.65
N THR A 27 8.64 -4.38 -5.05
CA THR A 27 8.80 -3.05 -5.62
C THR A 27 9.55 -3.07 -6.96
N GLY A 28 9.12 -2.25 -7.93
CA GLY A 28 9.87 -2.08 -9.19
C GLY A 28 9.74 -3.24 -10.18
N ASN A 29 8.78 -4.15 -9.97
CA ASN A 29 8.48 -5.23 -10.91
C ASN A 29 7.29 -4.87 -11.82
N PRO A 30 7.21 -5.42 -13.04
CA PRO A 30 6.10 -5.18 -13.97
C PRO A 30 4.81 -5.94 -13.59
N ILE A 31 4.43 -5.90 -12.31
CA ILE A 31 3.22 -6.55 -11.78
C ILE A 31 2.02 -5.66 -12.08
N SER A 32 1.02 -6.19 -12.77
CA SER A 32 -0.23 -5.48 -13.08
C SER A 32 -1.39 -5.86 -12.15
N GLU A 33 -1.30 -7.00 -11.46
CA GLU A 33 -2.33 -7.51 -10.56
C GLU A 33 -1.71 -8.21 -9.35
N LEU A 34 -2.44 -8.18 -8.23
CA LEU A 34 -2.01 -8.79 -6.97
C LEU A 34 -3.07 -9.80 -6.51
N PRO A 35 -2.67 -11.00 -6.03
CA PRO A 35 -3.61 -11.92 -5.40
C PRO A 35 -4.14 -11.30 -4.09
N PRO A 36 -5.45 -11.39 -3.79
CA PRO A 36 -6.01 -10.87 -2.53
C PRO A 36 -5.35 -11.48 -1.29
N GLU A 37 -4.92 -12.74 -1.38
CA GLU A 37 -4.34 -13.51 -0.28
C GLU A 37 -3.05 -12.88 0.28
N ILE A 38 -2.36 -12.01 -0.48
CA ILE A 38 -1.19 -11.31 0.07
C ILE A 38 -1.58 -10.40 1.23
N PHE A 39 -2.80 -9.83 1.23
CA PHE A 39 -3.30 -8.97 2.30
C PHE A 39 -3.84 -9.76 3.49
N GLU A 40 -3.97 -11.09 3.35
CA GLU A 40 -4.54 -12.00 4.34
C GLU A 40 -3.47 -12.79 5.12
N ILE A 41 -2.18 -12.55 4.83
CA ILE A 41 -1.05 -13.21 5.50
C ILE A 41 -1.08 -12.84 7.01
N PRO A 42 -1.29 -13.81 7.93
CA PRO A 42 -1.58 -13.53 9.34
C PRO A 42 -0.52 -12.65 10.02
N ASP A 43 0.75 -12.95 9.77
CA ASP A 43 1.87 -12.30 10.46
C ASP A 43 2.49 -11.14 9.67
N MET A 44 1.90 -10.74 8.53
CA MET A 44 2.45 -9.66 7.70
C MET A 44 2.28 -8.29 8.37
N LEU A 45 3.40 -7.59 8.59
CA LEU A 45 3.42 -6.21 9.11
C LEU A 45 3.60 -5.17 8.00
N TYR A 46 4.36 -5.50 6.95
CA TYR A 46 4.78 -4.56 5.92
C TYR A 46 4.62 -5.16 4.51
N LEU A 47 4.01 -4.41 3.61
CA LEU A 47 3.85 -4.77 2.20
C LEU A 47 4.37 -3.66 1.29
N GLY A 48 5.39 -3.95 0.48
CA GLY A 48 5.93 -3.07 -0.55
C GLY A 48 5.54 -3.49 -1.95
N ILE A 49 4.75 -2.68 -2.63
CA ILE A 49 4.23 -2.89 -4.00
C ILE A 49 4.40 -1.63 -4.86
N GLY A 50 5.27 -0.71 -4.46
CA GLY A 50 5.55 0.52 -5.19
C GLY A 50 6.26 0.28 -6.52
N SER A 51 6.19 1.27 -7.42
CA SER A 51 6.79 1.22 -8.76
C SER A 51 6.40 -0.04 -9.55
N THR A 52 5.17 -0.53 -9.35
CA THR A 52 4.56 -1.61 -10.14
C THR A 52 3.54 -1.03 -11.12
N LEU A 53 2.96 -1.87 -11.99
CA LEU A 53 1.96 -1.47 -12.98
C LEU A 53 0.53 -1.58 -12.45
N ILE A 54 0.34 -1.78 -11.15
CA ILE A 54 -0.98 -1.90 -10.53
C ILE A 54 -1.73 -0.57 -10.65
N THR A 55 -3.00 -0.67 -11.01
CA THR A 55 -3.94 0.46 -11.08
C THR A 55 -5.00 0.39 -9.98
N GLU A 56 -5.17 -0.78 -9.37
CA GLU A 56 -6.07 -1.02 -8.25
C GLU A 56 -5.51 -2.12 -7.34
N LEU A 57 -5.92 -2.12 -6.07
CA LEU A 57 -5.73 -3.26 -5.18
C LEU A 57 -6.83 -4.30 -5.45
N PRO A 58 -6.66 -5.59 -5.08
CA PRO A 58 -7.65 -6.61 -5.36
C PRO A 58 -8.97 -6.33 -4.64
N ARG A 59 -10.11 -6.54 -5.31
CA ARG A 59 -11.44 -6.27 -4.76
C ARG A 59 -11.84 -7.20 -3.61
N ASN A 60 -11.36 -8.44 -3.63
CA ASN A 60 -11.89 -9.54 -2.82
C ASN A 60 -10.96 -9.95 -1.67
N VAL A 61 -10.47 -8.99 -0.88
CA VAL A 61 -9.79 -9.32 0.39
C VAL A 61 -10.86 -9.62 1.44
N THR A 62 -10.90 -10.86 1.91
CA THR A 62 -11.94 -11.38 2.81
C THR A 62 -11.54 -11.30 4.28
N ASN A 63 -10.26 -11.51 4.58
CA ASN A 63 -9.74 -11.51 5.94
C ASN A 63 -8.42 -10.74 6.01
N LEU A 64 -8.53 -9.40 5.97
CA LEU A 64 -7.38 -8.52 6.09
C LEU A 64 -6.56 -8.88 7.34
N SER A 65 -5.25 -9.07 7.15
CA SER A 65 -4.32 -9.34 8.23
C SER A 65 -4.48 -8.33 9.37
N PRO A 66 -4.64 -8.78 10.63
CA PRO A 66 -4.78 -7.89 11.77
C PRO A 66 -3.47 -7.16 12.09
N LEU A 67 -2.32 -7.69 11.64
CA LEU A 67 -1.00 -7.12 11.91
C LEU A 67 -0.52 -6.15 10.84
N LEU A 68 -1.10 -6.19 9.63
CA LEU A 68 -0.66 -5.36 8.51
C LEU A 68 -0.71 -3.88 8.89
N SER A 69 0.46 -3.27 8.97
CA SER A 69 0.61 -1.94 9.54
C SER A 69 1.01 -0.90 8.52
N TYR A 70 1.79 -1.30 7.51
CA TYR A 70 2.28 -0.41 6.49
C TYR A 70 2.14 -1.01 5.10
N ILE A 71 1.61 -0.21 4.19
CA ILE A 71 1.54 -0.54 2.76
C ILE A 71 2.26 0.57 1.99
N TYR A 72 3.30 0.20 1.26
CA TYR A 72 4.07 1.07 0.40
C TYR A 72 3.63 0.85 -1.05
N ILE A 73 2.99 1.86 -1.62
CA ILE A 73 2.37 1.84 -2.95
C ILE A 73 2.85 3.05 -3.78
N THR A 74 4.05 3.55 -3.47
CA THR A 74 4.64 4.73 -4.13
C THR A 74 4.79 4.52 -5.63
N ASP A 75 4.67 5.58 -6.41
CA ASP A 75 4.82 5.55 -7.88
C ASP A 75 3.97 4.47 -8.56
N THR A 76 2.67 4.43 -8.23
CA THR A 76 1.67 3.57 -8.88
C THR A 76 0.50 4.38 -9.42
N ASN A 77 -0.35 3.77 -10.25
CA ASN A 77 -1.51 4.45 -10.84
C ASN A 77 -2.79 4.24 -10.01
N ILE A 78 -2.67 3.90 -8.73
CA ILE A 78 -3.82 3.74 -7.83
C ILE A 78 -4.46 5.10 -7.55
N SER A 79 -5.78 5.17 -7.72
CA SER A 79 -6.62 6.38 -7.57
C SER A 79 -7.83 6.19 -6.66
N TYR A 80 -8.10 4.97 -6.20
CA TYR A 80 -9.20 4.64 -5.29
C TYR A 80 -8.88 3.39 -4.49
N PHE A 81 -9.73 3.09 -3.52
CA PHE A 81 -9.61 1.91 -2.66
C PHE A 81 -10.94 1.19 -2.50
N TRP A 82 -10.85 -0.12 -2.25
CA TRP A 82 -11.99 -0.96 -1.88
C TRP A 82 -12.27 -0.91 -0.36
N PRO A 83 -13.51 -1.21 0.09
CA PRO A 83 -13.92 -1.06 1.49
C PRO A 83 -13.13 -1.90 2.49
N TRP A 84 -12.50 -3.00 2.07
CA TRP A 84 -11.70 -3.83 2.96
C TRP A 84 -10.48 -3.09 3.54
N ILE A 85 -10.09 -1.94 2.98
CA ILE A 85 -9.02 -1.10 3.53
C ILE A 85 -9.46 -0.32 4.78
N ASP A 86 -10.76 -0.06 4.94
CA ASP A 86 -11.28 0.82 6.01
C ASP A 86 -10.89 0.31 7.41
N PRO A 87 -10.95 -1.00 7.74
CA PRO A 87 -10.44 -1.53 9.00
C PRO A 87 -8.94 -1.27 9.24
N LEU A 88 -8.13 -1.13 8.17
CA LEU A 88 -6.72 -0.72 8.29
C LEU A 88 -6.60 0.75 8.70
N VAL A 89 -7.46 1.61 8.16
CA VAL A 89 -7.53 3.02 8.50
C VAL A 89 -7.98 3.19 9.97
N GLU A 90 -9.08 2.52 10.34
CA GLU A 90 -9.67 2.58 11.70
C GLU A 90 -8.69 2.13 12.79
N ARG A 91 -8.00 1.00 12.60
CA ARG A 91 -7.05 0.49 13.61
C ARG A 91 -5.78 1.33 13.77
N LYS A 92 -5.51 2.24 12.82
CA LYS A 92 -4.30 3.06 12.77
C LYS A 92 -4.57 4.55 12.98
N LEU A 93 -5.75 4.92 13.49
CA LEU A 93 -6.06 6.31 13.84
C LEU A 93 -5.08 6.95 14.85
N ASP A 94 -4.40 6.13 15.66
CA ASP A 94 -3.39 6.57 16.63
C ASP A 94 -1.93 6.45 16.13
N MET A 95 -1.72 5.91 14.91
CA MET A 95 -0.39 5.63 14.36
C MET A 95 -0.22 6.34 13.02
N PRO A 96 0.73 7.29 12.89
CA PRO A 96 0.77 8.15 11.71
C PRO A 96 1.12 7.36 10.45
N ARG A 97 0.29 7.56 9.43
CA ARG A 97 0.51 7.32 7.99
C ARG A 97 0.86 5.87 7.59
N PRO A 98 -0.06 4.90 7.76
CA PRO A 98 0.15 3.51 7.33
C PRO A 98 0.24 3.34 5.80
N LEU A 99 -0.32 4.25 5.01
CA LEU A 99 -0.31 4.15 3.54
C LEU A 99 0.72 5.12 2.96
N LEU A 100 1.83 4.60 2.44
CA LEU A 100 2.85 5.40 1.79
C LEU A 100 2.65 5.37 0.28
N MET A 101 2.30 6.51 -0.29
CA MET A 101 1.70 6.61 -1.62
C MET A 101 2.24 7.77 -2.45
N GLY A 102 3.40 8.33 -2.08
CA GLY A 102 4.05 9.38 -2.85
C GLY A 102 4.19 9.00 -4.32
N GLY A 103 3.89 9.94 -5.21
CA GLY A 103 3.91 9.71 -6.67
C GLY A 103 2.71 8.94 -7.22
N SER A 104 1.71 8.57 -6.41
CA SER A 104 0.48 7.93 -6.89
C SER A 104 -0.55 8.92 -7.42
N THR A 105 -1.48 8.44 -8.27
CA THR A 105 -2.63 9.25 -8.73
C THR A 105 -3.51 9.70 -7.57
N TYR A 106 -3.74 8.83 -6.59
CA TYR A 106 -4.48 9.15 -5.37
C TYR A 106 -3.85 10.33 -4.61
N CYS A 107 -2.53 10.33 -4.43
CA CYS A 107 -1.85 11.45 -3.77
C CYS A 107 -1.95 12.77 -4.54
N ALA A 108 -1.93 12.72 -5.87
CA ALA A 108 -2.17 13.92 -6.68
C ALA A 108 -3.58 14.49 -6.47
N ASP A 109 -4.59 13.64 -6.23
CA ASP A 109 -5.94 14.08 -5.89
C ASP A 109 -6.01 14.64 -4.46
N VAL A 110 -5.40 13.97 -3.48
CA VAL A 110 -5.34 14.46 -2.08
C VAL A 110 -4.67 15.82 -2.01
N GLU A 111 -3.58 16.05 -2.75
CA GLU A 111 -2.90 17.35 -2.80
C GLU A 111 -3.82 18.46 -3.33
N LYS A 112 -4.55 18.21 -4.44
CA LYS A 112 -5.51 19.17 -4.98
C LYS A 112 -6.68 19.44 -4.05
N ILE A 113 -7.20 18.39 -3.38
CA ILE A 113 -8.30 18.50 -2.43
C ILE A 113 -7.87 19.32 -1.22
N THR A 114 -6.68 19.06 -0.68
CA THR A 114 -6.17 19.76 0.49
C THR A 114 -5.69 21.17 0.20
N SER A 115 -5.29 21.49 -1.04
CA SER A 115 -4.97 22.86 -1.47
C SER A 115 -6.21 23.69 -1.84
N GLY A 116 -7.38 23.06 -1.98
CA GLY A 116 -8.62 23.70 -2.42
C GLY A 116 -8.72 23.89 -3.95
N GLU A 117 -7.87 23.22 -4.72
CA GLU A 117 -7.93 23.20 -6.19
C GLU A 117 -9.02 22.25 -6.73
N ALA A 118 -9.45 21.27 -5.91
CA ALA A 118 -10.52 20.34 -6.24
C ALA A 118 -11.40 20.04 -5.02
N ASP A 119 -12.69 19.79 -5.24
CA ASP A 119 -13.64 19.42 -4.18
C ASP A 119 -13.93 17.91 -4.13
N THR A 120 -13.42 17.15 -5.12
CA THR A 120 -13.64 15.70 -5.26
C THR A 120 -12.40 15.00 -5.81
N PHE A 121 -12.30 13.70 -5.58
CA PHE A 121 -11.31 12.84 -6.26
C PHE A 121 -11.56 12.80 -7.77
N SER A 122 -10.53 12.46 -8.55
CA SER A 122 -10.62 12.37 -10.02
C SER A 122 -11.39 11.13 -10.49
N VAL A 123 -11.44 10.08 -9.68
CA VAL A 123 -12.24 8.88 -9.92
C VAL A 123 -13.74 9.19 -9.77
N LEU A 124 -14.58 8.57 -10.60
CA LEU A 124 -16.03 8.68 -10.45
C LEU A 124 -16.48 8.10 -9.10
N PRO A 125 -17.29 8.82 -8.30
CA PRO A 125 -17.81 8.32 -7.03
C PRO A 125 -18.57 7.00 -7.22
N SER A 126 -18.31 6.05 -6.33
CA SER A 126 -18.98 4.75 -6.31
C SER A 126 -19.26 4.34 -4.87
N SER A 127 -20.45 3.80 -4.61
CA SER A 127 -20.78 3.20 -3.31
C SER A 127 -19.99 1.92 -3.02
N GLU A 128 -19.24 1.41 -4.00
CA GLU A 128 -18.40 0.23 -3.84
C GLU A 128 -16.99 0.55 -3.34
N TYR A 129 -16.63 1.83 -3.17
CA TYR A 129 -15.30 2.22 -2.71
C TYR A 129 -15.23 2.46 -1.20
N SER A 130 -14.01 2.51 -0.69
CA SER A 130 -13.70 2.89 0.69
C SER A 130 -14.37 4.21 1.07
N VAL A 131 -15.17 4.20 2.14
CA VAL A 131 -15.87 5.42 2.57
C VAL A 131 -14.91 6.40 3.27
N MET A 132 -13.83 5.89 3.87
CA MET A 132 -12.85 6.72 4.57
C MET A 132 -11.83 7.34 3.61
N LEU A 133 -11.45 6.64 2.54
CA LEU A 133 -10.45 7.10 1.58
C LEU A 133 -11.04 7.72 0.31
N THR A 134 -12.37 7.78 0.16
CA THR A 134 -13.00 8.49 -0.97
C THR A 134 -13.90 9.65 -0.55
N ASP A 135 -13.98 9.95 0.74
CA ASP A 135 -14.66 11.14 1.24
C ASP A 135 -13.72 12.37 1.22
N ALA A 136 -13.99 13.31 0.31
CA ALA A 136 -13.24 14.56 0.17
C ALA A 136 -13.74 15.70 1.10
N SER A 137 -14.73 15.43 1.96
CA SER A 137 -15.32 16.41 2.87
C SER A 137 -14.27 17.01 3.81
N GLU A 138 -14.47 18.28 4.20
CA GLU A 138 -13.60 18.98 5.16
C GLU A 138 -13.45 18.20 6.48
N GLU A 139 -14.53 17.51 6.90
CA GLU A 139 -14.55 16.71 8.12
C GLU A 139 -13.62 15.48 8.02
N ASN A 140 -13.46 14.91 6.82
CA ASN A 140 -12.63 13.72 6.58
C ASN A 140 -11.18 14.04 6.19
N ARG A 141 -10.84 15.29 5.81
CA ARG A 141 -9.47 15.68 5.42
C ARG A 141 -8.41 15.35 6.47
N GLY A 142 -8.77 15.43 7.75
CA GLY A 142 -7.88 15.03 8.85
C GLY A 142 -7.53 13.54 8.80
N ILE A 143 -8.49 12.68 8.48
CA ILE A 143 -8.30 11.24 8.32
C ILE A 143 -7.42 10.97 7.10
N LEU A 144 -7.69 11.61 5.96
CA LEU A 144 -6.88 11.46 4.74
C LEU A 144 -5.41 11.79 4.99
N THR A 145 -5.13 12.95 5.59
CA THR A 145 -3.75 13.42 5.84
C THR A 145 -3.04 12.68 6.99
N HIS A 146 -3.79 12.08 7.92
CA HIS A 146 -3.23 11.20 8.94
C HIS A 146 -2.91 9.80 8.39
N THR A 147 -3.72 9.31 7.45
CA THR A 147 -3.65 7.94 6.96
C THR A 147 -2.65 7.79 5.80
N VAL A 148 -2.61 8.79 4.92
CA VAL A 148 -1.85 8.73 3.67
C VAL A 148 -0.63 9.63 3.73
N ASN A 149 0.55 9.06 3.48
CA ASN A 149 1.79 9.78 3.26
C ASN A 149 2.04 9.95 1.76
N CYS A 150 1.97 11.18 1.27
CA CYS A 150 2.27 11.52 -0.12
C CYS A 150 3.73 11.93 -0.36
N GLU A 151 4.60 11.89 0.65
CA GLU A 151 6.02 12.20 0.48
C GLU A 151 6.75 11.11 -0.33
N ILE A 152 7.42 11.51 -1.40
CA ILE A 152 8.17 10.64 -2.34
C ILE A 152 9.47 10.12 -1.71
N SER A 153 9.98 10.76 -0.66
CA SER A 153 11.27 10.44 0.00
C SER A 153 11.33 9.05 0.64
N TYR A 154 10.18 8.42 0.91
CA TYR A 154 10.08 7.07 1.50
C TYR A 154 10.01 5.94 0.46
N ALA A 155 10.15 6.24 -0.84
CA ALA A 155 10.22 5.25 -1.91
C ALA A 155 11.55 4.47 -1.96
N ALA A 156 12.49 4.76 -1.04
CA ALA A 156 13.77 4.07 -0.96
C ALA A 156 13.59 2.64 -0.46
N THR A 157 14.22 1.69 -1.16
CA THR A 157 14.35 0.30 -0.74
C THR A 157 14.72 0.23 0.74
N PHE A 158 13.85 -0.37 1.57
CA PHE A 158 14.11 -0.59 2.99
C PHE A 158 15.13 -1.74 3.13
N TYR A 159 16.37 -1.47 2.74
CA TYR A 159 17.53 -2.17 3.27
C TYR A 159 17.94 -1.46 4.56
N PRO A 160 17.58 -1.98 5.76
CA PRO A 160 18.22 -1.51 6.98
C PRO A 160 19.68 -1.99 6.96
N LEU A 161 20.54 -1.28 6.24
CA LEU A 161 22.01 -1.44 6.32
C LEU A 161 22.53 -1.17 7.75
N ALA A 162 21.67 -0.71 8.66
CA ALA A 162 21.94 -0.48 10.07
C ALA A 162 21.87 -1.75 10.95
N LEU A 163 21.38 -2.90 10.49
CA LEU A 163 21.48 -4.16 11.24
C LEU A 163 22.78 -4.92 10.87
N ARG A 164 23.94 -4.27 11.08
CA ARG A 164 25.23 -4.98 11.12
C ARG A 164 25.21 -5.94 12.31
N GLY A 165 24.89 -7.20 12.07
CA GLY A 165 25.04 -8.23 13.11
C GLY A 165 24.41 -9.60 12.87
N CYS A 166 23.52 -9.77 11.88
CA CYS A 166 22.96 -11.10 11.61
C CYS A 166 23.45 -11.66 10.28
N LYS A 167 24.16 -12.78 10.33
CA LYS A 167 24.36 -13.69 9.20
C LYS A 167 22.99 -14.19 8.73
N GLN A 168 22.33 -13.47 7.83
CA GLN A 168 21.19 -14.02 7.10
C GLN A 168 21.73 -14.81 5.91
N ARG A 169 21.37 -16.10 5.87
CA ARG A 169 21.57 -16.95 4.69
C ARG A 169 20.69 -16.38 3.59
N PHE A 170 21.34 -15.89 2.54
CA PHE A 170 20.68 -15.49 1.31
C PHE A 170 20.18 -16.74 0.58
N ALA A 171 18.89 -16.83 0.32
CA ALA A 171 18.40 -17.57 -0.84
C ALA A 171 18.33 -16.54 -1.97
N ILE A 172 19.42 -16.44 -2.74
CA ILE A 172 19.39 -15.85 -4.06
C ILE A 172 18.82 -16.96 -4.94
N ILE A 173 17.66 -16.74 -5.54
CA ILE A 173 17.21 -17.50 -6.71
C ILE A 173 17.49 -16.63 -7.92
#